data_AF-A0A956YA80-F1
#
_entry.id   AF-A0A956YA80-F1
#
_cell.length_a   1.000
_cell.length_b   1.000
_cell.length_c   1.000
_cell.angle_alpha   90.00
_cell.angle_beta   90.00
_cell.angle_gamma   90.00
#
_symmetry.space_group_name_H-M   'P 1'
#
loop_
_entity.id
_entity.type
_entity.pdbx_description
1 polymer ?
#
loop_
_entity_poly.entity_id
_entity_poly.type
_entity_poly.pdbx_seq_one_letter_code
_entity_poly.pdbx_strand_id
1 'polypeptide(L)'
;MSERTYEMLWDCQYCGTNKLLGKTHRFCPNCGAAQDPRSRYYPSEEDKVAVEDHHFVGVDVTCSVCNTLNSADSHFCQNCGAALDESGVAVTKLASQTANVMGEFEEMGSRDVVKEEFDAEMQRVGAAPRTTGLPQQAMDWRVIAFIVAAIVICGGIAFYMLRTEAQTVVVTGHSWERIVTVEEYVSFTTRSWRDSPPAGYNIDLRAGSCTREQRGTRQVQDGETCNTVRSDNGDGTFSEREVCVPRYRSEPVYDDMCTWEGERYEVVNSYTTSGNDIQPFFQPLTLQCEGIQRVGCEQQQFNGTYVIHLQSEDGSHRYTCPLSQAMWTAIAEGDRFTMHVRAVDNSSGDCGSLEAVDGSTSLSNTSSGKTGETD
;
A
#
# COMPACT_ATOMS: atom_id res chain seq x y z
N MET A 1 32.34 -24.05 -2.88
CA MET A 1 33.65 -23.36 -2.94
C MET A 1 34.05 -22.97 -1.53
N SER A 2 35.33 -23.13 -1.18
CA SER A 2 35.84 -22.79 0.15
C SER A 2 35.90 -21.27 0.29
N GLU A 3 35.28 -20.75 1.35
CA GLU A 3 35.46 -19.37 1.81
C GLU A 3 36.96 -19.10 1.98
N ARG A 4 37.44 -17.95 1.47
CA ARG A 4 38.83 -17.51 1.62
C ARG A 4 38.89 -16.27 2.49
N THR A 5 39.84 -16.24 3.41
CA THR A 5 40.02 -15.14 4.35
C THR A 5 41.27 -14.36 4.02
N TYR A 6 41.18 -13.03 4.08
CA TYR A 6 42.25 -12.09 3.76
C TYR A 6 42.35 -11.02 4.84
N GLU A 7 43.51 -10.38 4.98
CA GLU A 7 43.65 -9.24 5.88
C GLU A 7 43.08 -7.95 5.28
N MET A 8 42.39 -7.18 6.10
CA MET A 8 42.08 -5.79 5.77
C MET A 8 43.35 -4.94 5.82
N LEU A 9 43.32 -3.76 5.24
CA LEU A 9 44.41 -2.79 5.36
C LEU A 9 43.99 -1.59 6.21
N TRP A 10 44.96 -0.90 6.79
CA TRP A 10 44.78 0.40 7.41
C TRP A 10 46.05 1.24 7.22
N ASP A 11 45.91 2.55 7.30
CA ASP A 11 47.02 3.48 7.20
C ASP A 11 47.23 4.21 8.52
N CYS A 12 48.49 4.35 8.94
CA CYS A 12 48.84 5.03 10.17
C CYS A 12 48.69 6.55 10.01
N GLN A 13 47.66 7.11 10.64
CA GLN A 13 47.36 8.55 10.61
C GLN A 13 48.45 9.41 11.29
N TYR A 14 49.32 8.81 12.11
CA TYR A 14 50.34 9.55 12.87
C TYR A 14 51.65 9.72 12.11
N CYS A 15 52.10 8.70 11.37
CA CYS A 15 53.38 8.74 10.65
C CYS A 15 53.27 8.51 9.14
N GLY A 16 52.06 8.27 8.62
CA GLY A 16 51.80 8.08 7.19
C GLY A 16 52.25 6.73 6.62
N THR A 17 52.63 5.77 7.46
CA THR A 17 52.92 4.40 6.98
C THR A 17 51.62 3.77 6.49
N ASN A 18 51.59 3.34 5.23
CA ASN A 18 50.40 2.82 4.56
C ASN A 18 50.41 1.30 4.38
N LYS A 19 49.26 0.75 3.96
CA LYS A 19 49.04 -0.67 3.66
C LYS A 19 49.44 -1.58 4.83
N LEU A 20 49.14 -1.18 6.07
CA LEU A 20 49.37 -2.00 7.25
C LEU A 20 48.28 -3.08 7.34
N LEU A 21 48.70 -4.32 7.58
CA LEU A 21 47.83 -5.48 7.73
C LEU A 21 46.96 -5.39 9.00
N GLY A 22 45.66 -5.58 8.82
CA GLY A 22 44.62 -5.26 9.81
C GLY A 22 44.64 -6.12 11.06
N LYS A 23 45.02 -7.40 10.93
CA LYS A 23 45.17 -8.36 12.04
C LYS A 23 46.62 -8.47 12.50
N THR A 24 47.57 -8.49 11.56
CA THR A 24 48.99 -8.64 11.87
C THR A 24 49.61 -7.37 12.50
N HIS A 25 49.28 -6.18 12.00
CA HIS A 25 49.83 -4.92 12.49
C HIS A 25 48.80 -4.14 13.33
N ARG A 26 48.47 -4.62 14.54
CA ARG A 26 47.63 -3.87 15.50
C ARG A 26 48.29 -2.58 16.03
N PHE A 27 49.61 -2.51 15.92
CA PHE A 27 50.39 -1.31 16.19
C PHE A 27 51.26 -1.02 14.97
N CYS A 28 51.43 0.25 14.64
CA CYS A 28 52.30 0.68 13.56
C CYS A 28 53.75 0.29 13.88
N PRO A 29 54.43 -0.52 13.07
CA PRO A 29 55.80 -0.94 13.34
C PRO A 29 56.81 0.21 13.26
N ASN A 30 56.46 1.33 12.62
CA ASN A 30 57.34 2.48 12.45
C ASN A 30 57.30 3.47 13.64
N CYS A 31 56.12 3.73 14.21
CA CYS A 31 55.95 4.74 15.26
C CYS A 31 55.27 4.23 16.55
N GLY A 32 54.82 2.98 16.58
CA GLY A 32 54.16 2.37 17.74
C GLY A 32 52.70 2.79 17.95
N ALA A 33 52.14 3.65 17.10
CA ALA A 33 50.74 4.07 17.21
C ALA A 33 49.79 2.86 17.09
N ALA A 34 48.78 2.80 17.95
CA ALA A 34 47.74 1.78 17.87
C ALA A 34 46.88 1.97 16.61
N GLN A 35 46.40 0.88 16.05
CA GLN A 35 45.43 0.87 14.97
C GLN A 35 44.09 1.45 15.43
N ASP A 36 43.52 2.36 14.62
CA ASP A 36 42.09 2.68 14.70
C ASP A 36 41.33 1.66 13.82
N PRO A 37 40.51 0.76 14.40
CA PRO A 37 39.79 -0.23 13.61
C PRO A 37 38.79 0.39 12.62
N ARG A 38 38.36 1.64 12.81
CA ARG A 38 37.45 2.35 11.90
C ARG A 38 38.13 2.77 10.60
N SER A 39 39.47 2.90 10.60
CA SER A 39 40.24 3.27 9.40
C SER A 39 40.60 2.07 8.52
N ARG A 40 40.15 0.87 8.91
CA ARG A 40 40.31 -0.34 8.09
C ARG A 40 39.54 -0.19 6.78
N TYR A 41 40.12 -0.71 5.71
CA TYR A 41 39.54 -0.73 4.38
C TYR A 41 39.89 -2.04 3.67
N TYR A 42 39.10 -2.39 2.65
CA TYR A 42 39.39 -3.56 1.84
C TYR A 42 40.56 -3.29 0.88
N PRO A 43 41.56 -4.18 0.78
CA PRO A 43 42.64 -4.06 -0.19
C PRO A 43 42.13 -4.15 -1.64
N SER A 44 42.95 -3.64 -2.57
CA SER A 44 42.88 -3.96 -3.99
C SER A 44 43.30 -5.42 -4.22
N GLU A 45 43.00 -5.99 -5.39
CA GLU A 45 43.40 -7.37 -5.71
C GLU A 45 44.92 -7.60 -5.62
N GLU A 46 45.73 -6.60 -5.99
CA GLU A 46 47.19 -6.67 -5.92
C GLU A 46 47.75 -6.61 -4.50
N ASP A 47 47.03 -5.99 -3.56
CA ASP A 47 47.45 -5.80 -2.17
C ASP A 47 46.85 -6.83 -1.21
N LYS A 48 46.05 -7.79 -1.71
CA LYS A 48 45.44 -8.84 -0.87
C LYS A 48 46.51 -9.75 -0.27
N VAL A 49 46.39 -9.97 1.03
CA VAL A 49 47.20 -10.96 1.76
C VAL A 49 46.28 -12.00 2.37
N ALA A 50 46.43 -13.25 1.93
CA ALA A 50 45.62 -14.38 2.39
C ALA A 50 46.01 -14.83 3.81
N VAL A 51 45.01 -15.26 4.58
CA VAL A 51 45.18 -15.86 5.91
C VAL A 51 44.75 -17.32 5.84
N GLU A 52 45.72 -18.24 5.71
CA GLU A 52 45.45 -19.66 5.44
C GLU A 52 44.81 -20.39 6.65
N ASP A 53 45.20 -20.07 7.88
CA ASP A 53 44.72 -20.70 9.13
C ASP A 53 43.97 -19.71 10.03
N HIS A 54 43.03 -18.95 9.45
CA HIS A 54 42.27 -17.97 10.23
C HIS A 54 41.30 -18.65 11.22
N HIS A 55 41.62 -18.57 12.51
CA HIS A 55 40.67 -18.90 13.58
C HIS A 55 39.89 -17.65 14.00
N PHE A 56 38.62 -17.57 13.60
CA PHE A 56 37.74 -16.48 14.00
C PHE A 56 37.23 -16.69 15.42
N VAL A 57 37.62 -15.80 16.34
CA VAL A 57 37.23 -15.84 17.76
C VAL A 57 36.12 -14.84 18.10
N GLY A 58 35.57 -14.15 17.09
CA GLY A 58 34.61 -13.07 17.27
C GLY A 58 35.14 -11.73 16.76
N VAL A 59 34.27 -10.71 16.81
CA VAL A 59 34.59 -9.34 16.41
C VAL A 59 35.50 -8.70 17.45
N ASP A 60 36.59 -8.06 17.02
CA ASP A 60 37.48 -7.34 17.93
C ASP A 60 36.70 -6.28 18.73
N VAL A 61 37.20 -5.94 19.92
CA VAL A 61 36.55 -4.98 20.82
C VAL A 61 37.48 -3.81 21.12
N THR A 62 36.95 -2.60 21.09
CA THR A 62 37.62 -1.39 21.57
C THR A 62 37.27 -1.17 23.03
N CYS A 63 38.29 -1.04 23.88
CA CYS A 63 38.09 -0.73 25.31
C CYS A 63 37.55 0.70 25.47
N SER A 64 36.39 0.88 26.09
CA SER A 64 35.79 2.20 26.32
C SER A 64 36.54 3.05 27.35
N VAL A 65 37.42 2.45 28.16
CA VAL A 65 38.21 3.16 29.18
C VAL A 65 39.43 3.84 28.58
N CYS A 66 40.14 3.16 27.67
CA CYS A 66 41.42 3.67 27.12
C CYS A 66 41.52 3.61 25.60
N ASN A 67 40.44 3.27 24.88
CA ASN A 67 40.33 3.18 23.43
C ASN A 67 41.30 2.18 22.76
N THR A 68 41.91 1.28 23.52
CA THR A 68 42.77 0.25 22.95
C THR A 68 41.94 -0.84 22.29
N LEU A 69 42.31 -1.22 21.07
CA LEU A 69 41.76 -2.37 20.35
C LEU A 69 42.26 -3.68 20.96
N ASN A 70 41.35 -4.63 21.18
CA ASN A 70 41.61 -5.94 21.75
C ASN A 70 40.92 -7.03 20.92
N SER A 71 41.41 -8.26 21.02
CA SER A 71 40.73 -9.40 20.39
C SER A 71 39.42 -9.70 21.10
N ALA A 72 38.45 -10.26 20.37
CA ALA A 72 37.19 -10.77 20.93
C ALA A 72 37.39 -11.76 22.10
N ASP A 73 38.48 -12.54 22.07
CA ASP A 73 38.81 -13.53 23.10
C ASP A 73 39.51 -12.92 24.33
N SER A 74 39.68 -11.60 24.37
CA SER A 74 40.32 -10.91 25.51
C SER A 74 39.29 -10.51 26.56
N HIS A 75 39.42 -11.01 27.79
CA HIS A 75 38.58 -10.60 28.92
C HIS A 75 39.05 -9.31 29.61
N PHE A 76 40.33 -8.96 29.46
CA PHE A 76 40.92 -7.75 30.04
C PHE A 76 41.65 -6.94 28.97
N CYS A 77 41.57 -5.62 29.07
CA CYS A 77 42.25 -4.71 28.16
C CYS A 77 43.77 -4.88 28.29
N GLN A 78 44.44 -5.19 27.18
CA GLN A 78 45.89 -5.45 27.15
C GLN A 78 46.74 -4.22 27.52
N ASN A 79 46.16 -3.02 27.52
CA ASN A 79 46.87 -1.77 27.85
C ASN A 79 46.54 -1.23 29.26
N CYS A 80 45.26 -1.18 29.66
CA CYS A 80 44.85 -0.59 30.95
C CYS A 80 44.34 -1.59 32.00
N GLY A 81 44.12 -2.85 31.64
CA GLY A 81 43.63 -3.89 32.55
C GLY A 81 42.14 -3.85 32.87
N ALA A 82 41.36 -2.91 32.30
CA ALA A 82 39.90 -2.88 32.48
C ALA A 82 39.23 -4.16 31.95
N ALA A 83 38.15 -4.60 32.61
CA ALA A 83 37.37 -5.77 32.20
C ALA A 83 36.58 -5.48 30.91
N LEU A 84 36.86 -6.21 29.83
CA LEU A 84 36.26 -6.02 28.51
C LEU A 84 34.84 -6.59 28.42
N ASP A 85 34.45 -7.48 29.31
CA ASP A 85 33.07 -7.98 29.37
C ASP A 85 32.07 -6.85 29.69
N GLU A 86 32.53 -5.81 30.41
CA GLU A 86 31.74 -4.61 30.75
C GLU A 86 32.13 -3.39 29.93
N SER A 87 33.42 -3.24 29.62
CA SER A 87 33.97 -2.04 28.95
C SER A 87 34.30 -2.24 27.46
N GLY A 88 34.04 -3.42 26.90
CA GLY A 88 34.33 -3.73 25.50
C GLY A 88 33.22 -3.26 24.57
N VAL A 89 33.59 -2.50 23.54
CA VAL A 89 32.68 -2.10 22.47
C VAL A 89 33.09 -2.82 21.20
N ALA A 90 32.22 -3.65 20.64
CA ALA A 90 32.51 -4.37 19.40
C ALA A 90 32.83 -3.41 18.25
N VAL A 91 33.86 -3.74 17.47
CA VAL A 91 34.23 -3.00 16.26
C VAL A 91 33.08 -3.01 15.26
N THR A 92 32.75 -1.85 14.73
CA THR A 92 31.78 -1.70 13.63
C THR A 92 32.38 -2.25 12.34
N LYS A 93 31.69 -3.23 11.73
CA LYS A 93 32.09 -3.83 10.47
C LYS A 93 31.84 -2.89 9.29
N LEU A 94 32.71 -2.93 8.30
CA LEU A 94 32.44 -2.33 7.00
C LEU A 94 31.30 -3.06 6.28
N ALA A 95 30.56 -2.32 5.45
CA ALA A 95 29.56 -2.92 4.59
C ALA A 95 30.19 -3.98 3.68
N SER A 96 29.47 -5.09 3.48
CA SER A 96 29.89 -6.09 2.50
C SER A 96 29.76 -5.54 1.09
N GLN A 97 30.65 -5.94 0.19
CA GLN A 97 30.63 -5.52 -1.20
C GLN A 97 30.48 -6.73 -2.12
N THR A 98 29.73 -6.54 -3.19
CA THR A 98 29.55 -7.54 -4.25
C THR A 98 30.39 -7.12 -5.43
N ALA A 99 31.16 -8.06 -5.99
CA ALA A 99 31.93 -7.84 -7.20
C ALA A 99 30.99 -7.50 -8.37
N ASN A 100 31.47 -6.68 -9.30
CA ASN A 100 30.77 -6.38 -10.54
C ASN A 100 30.77 -7.60 -11.49
N VAL A 101 30.13 -7.47 -12.66
CA VAL A 101 30.05 -8.54 -13.68
C VAL A 101 31.43 -9.00 -14.18
N MET A 102 32.47 -8.18 -14.01
CA MET A 102 33.86 -8.49 -14.36
C MET A 102 34.64 -9.12 -13.20
N GLY A 103 34.01 -9.31 -12.03
CA GLY A 103 34.65 -9.88 -10.84
C GLY A 103 35.46 -8.87 -10.02
N GLU A 104 35.28 -7.56 -10.24
CA GLU A 104 36.04 -6.51 -9.55
C GLU A 104 35.20 -5.84 -8.46
N PHE A 105 35.84 -5.47 -7.35
CA PHE A 105 35.22 -4.72 -6.26
C PHE A 105 35.49 -3.23 -6.38
N GLU A 106 34.62 -2.41 -5.79
CA GLU A 106 34.85 -0.97 -5.66
C GLU A 106 36.07 -0.69 -4.76
N GLU A 107 37.01 0.10 -5.26
CA GLU A 107 38.19 0.51 -4.50
C GLU A 107 37.80 1.54 -3.43
N MET A 108 37.99 1.16 -2.16
CA MET A 108 37.64 2.02 -1.02
C MET A 108 38.76 3.01 -0.64
N GLY A 109 39.98 2.79 -1.13
CA GLY A 109 41.15 3.63 -0.83
C GLY A 109 41.49 3.70 0.67
N SER A 110 42.53 4.48 0.98
CA SER A 110 42.89 4.81 2.37
C SER A 110 41.79 5.65 3.03
N ARG A 111 41.48 5.35 4.30
CA ARG A 111 40.45 6.05 5.07
C ARG A 111 41.05 6.87 6.19
N ASP A 112 40.80 8.18 6.17
CA ASP A 112 41.11 9.10 7.26
C ASP A 112 39.84 9.42 8.03
N VAL A 113 39.53 8.57 9.01
CA VAL A 113 38.30 8.65 9.81
C VAL A 113 38.20 9.98 10.56
N VAL A 114 39.33 10.54 11.00
CA VAL A 114 39.34 11.84 11.71
C VAL A 114 38.88 12.94 10.76
N LYS A 115 39.39 12.92 9.52
CA LYS A 115 38.94 13.84 8.49
C LYS A 115 37.48 13.60 8.09
N GLU A 116 37.06 12.35 7.92
CA GLU A 116 35.67 11.99 7.59
C GLU A 116 34.69 12.48 8.68
N GLU A 117 35.02 12.29 9.96
CA GLU A 117 34.21 12.76 11.09
C GLU A 117 34.22 14.28 11.20
N PHE A 118 35.37 14.91 10.96
CA PHE A 118 35.45 16.37 10.90
C PHE A 118 34.58 16.93 9.78
N ASP A 119 34.69 16.39 8.56
CA ASP A 119 33.89 16.82 7.41
C ASP A 119 32.39 16.58 7.67
N ALA A 120 32.02 15.45 8.29
CA ALA A 120 30.64 15.14 8.67
C ALA A 120 30.10 16.08 9.77
N GLU A 121 30.88 16.39 10.81
CA GLU A 121 30.47 17.33 11.85
C GLU A 121 30.40 18.75 11.29
N MET A 122 31.32 19.14 10.41
CA MET A 122 31.28 20.43 9.70
C MET A 122 30.03 20.55 8.82
N GLN A 123 29.61 19.47 8.15
CA GLN A 123 28.33 19.43 7.44
C GLN A 123 27.13 19.52 8.40
N ARG A 124 27.15 18.77 9.51
CA ARG A 124 26.08 18.76 10.51
C ARG A 124 25.86 20.12 11.16
N VAL A 125 26.94 20.80 11.53
CA VAL A 125 26.89 22.15 12.13
C VAL A 125 26.67 23.24 11.07
N GLY A 126 26.54 22.87 9.79
CA GLY A 126 26.35 23.80 8.67
C GLY A 126 27.56 24.69 8.41
N ALA A 127 28.72 24.34 8.95
CA ALA A 127 29.98 24.98 8.63
C ALA A 127 30.51 24.42 7.32
N ALA A 128 29.86 24.79 6.22
CA ALA A 128 30.48 24.62 4.91
C ALA A 128 31.76 25.47 4.87
N PRO A 129 32.87 25.01 4.25
CA PRO A 129 33.85 25.97 3.73
C PRO A 129 33.05 26.99 2.92
N ARG A 130 33.35 28.29 3.07
CA ARG A 130 32.61 29.38 2.41
C ARG A 130 32.69 29.24 0.88
N THR A 131 31.87 28.36 0.33
CA THR A 131 31.43 28.38 -1.04
C THR A 131 30.29 29.39 -1.07
N THR A 132 30.49 30.45 -1.83
CA THR A 132 29.46 31.44 -2.12
C THR A 132 28.29 30.74 -2.82
N GLY A 133 27.23 30.36 -2.09
CA GLY A 133 26.08 29.72 -2.73
C GLY A 133 24.96 29.23 -1.80
N LEU A 134 23.97 30.11 -1.60
CA LEU A 134 22.54 29.92 -1.28
C LEU A 134 22.10 29.26 0.06
N PRO A 135 21.12 29.86 0.78
CA PRO A 135 20.71 29.40 2.10
C PRO A 135 19.67 28.27 2.04
N GLN A 136 19.95 27.19 2.75
CA GLN A 136 19.05 26.08 2.99
C GLN A 136 18.12 26.45 4.16
N GLN A 137 16.85 26.78 3.86
CA GLN A 137 15.85 27.14 4.87
C GLN A 137 15.41 25.93 5.67
N ALA A 138 15.76 25.91 6.97
CA ALA A 138 15.13 25.03 7.94
C ALA A 138 13.64 25.41 8.09
N MET A 139 12.75 24.42 8.01
CA MET A 139 11.31 24.64 8.09
C MET A 139 10.94 25.09 9.51
N ASP A 140 10.53 26.35 9.62
CA ASP A 140 10.23 27.09 10.85
C ASP A 140 9.24 26.31 11.75
N TRP A 141 9.47 26.26 13.07
CA TRP A 141 8.57 25.59 14.04
C TRP A 141 7.13 26.14 13.97
N ARG A 142 6.99 27.36 13.45
CA ARG A 142 5.69 27.96 13.10
C ARG A 142 4.91 27.12 12.08
N VAL A 143 5.58 26.42 11.16
CA VAL A 143 4.96 25.53 10.17
C VAL A 143 4.37 24.30 10.86
N ILE A 144 5.08 23.69 11.81
CA ILE A 144 4.57 22.53 12.57
C ILE A 144 3.40 22.96 13.46
N ALA A 145 3.51 24.09 14.15
CA ALA A 145 2.41 24.66 14.94
C ALA A 145 1.19 24.98 14.06
N PHE A 146 1.41 25.46 12.83
CA PHE A 146 0.34 25.74 11.87
C PHE A 146 -0.36 24.47 11.39
N ILE A 147 0.38 23.38 11.13
CA ILE A 147 -0.20 22.09 10.71
C ILE A 147 -1.05 21.49 11.83
N VAL A 148 -0.57 21.51 13.08
CA VAL A 148 -1.33 20.99 14.23
C VAL A 148 -2.60 21.83 14.46
N ALA A 149 -2.48 23.15 14.40
CA ALA A 149 -3.65 24.04 14.48
C ALA A 149 -4.64 23.76 13.34
N ALA A 150 -4.16 23.57 12.11
CA ALA A 150 -4.99 23.24 10.96
C ALA A 150 -5.73 21.90 11.14
N ILE A 151 -5.09 20.87 11.71
CA ILE A 151 -5.75 19.58 11.98
C ILE A 151 -6.85 19.73 13.02
N VAL A 152 -6.60 20.46 14.12
CA VAL A 152 -7.61 20.70 15.16
C VAL A 152 -8.77 21.52 14.60
N ILE A 153 -8.49 22.53 13.77
CA ILE A 153 -9.51 23.34 13.10
C ILE A 153 -10.32 22.49 12.12
N CYS A 154 -9.67 21.72 11.24
CA CYS A 154 -10.34 20.83 10.30
C CYS A 154 -11.18 19.76 11.01
N GLY A 155 -10.69 19.18 12.11
CA GLY A 155 -11.43 18.24 12.93
C GLY A 155 -12.65 18.87 13.61
N GLY A 156 -12.51 20.09 14.14
CA GLY A 156 -13.62 20.86 14.70
C GLY A 156 -14.66 21.24 13.64
N ILE A 157 -14.23 21.65 12.46
CA ILE A 157 -15.11 21.94 11.31
C ILE A 157 -15.84 20.66 10.88
N ALA A 158 -15.15 19.53 10.77
CA ALA A 158 -15.78 18.25 10.40
C ALA A 158 -16.82 17.80 11.44
N PHE A 159 -16.51 17.92 12.73
CA PHE A 159 -17.46 17.62 13.81
C PHE A 159 -18.68 18.54 13.76
N TYR A 160 -18.47 19.84 13.52
CA TYR A 160 -19.55 20.82 13.37
C TYR A 160 -20.44 20.51 12.15
N MET A 161 -19.83 20.11 11.03
CA MET A 161 -20.55 19.76 9.79
C MET A 161 -21.35 18.45 9.88
N LEU A 162 -20.97 17.54 10.79
CA LEU A 162 -21.63 16.24 10.98
C LEU A 162 -22.73 16.22 12.05
N ARG A 163 -22.92 17.32 12.78
CA ARG A 163 -23.97 17.41 13.80
C ARG A 163 -25.35 17.49 13.15
N THR A 164 -26.31 16.73 13.69
CA THR A 164 -27.72 16.78 13.28
C THR A 164 -28.61 17.29 14.41
N GLU A 165 -29.71 17.95 14.07
CA GLU A 165 -30.73 18.42 15.00
C GLU A 165 -32.12 17.94 14.56
N ALA A 166 -33.02 17.70 15.51
CA ALA A 166 -34.38 17.28 15.21
C ALA A 166 -35.22 18.49 14.78
N GLN A 167 -35.84 18.41 13.60
CA GLN A 167 -36.73 19.44 13.07
C GLN A 167 -38.09 18.82 12.72
N THR A 168 -39.17 19.55 13.03
CA THR A 168 -40.52 19.14 12.63
C THR A 168 -40.77 19.52 11.17
N VAL A 169 -41.19 18.54 10.38
CA VAL A 169 -41.50 18.66 8.96
C VAL A 169 -42.92 18.17 8.68
N VAL A 170 -43.56 18.80 7.70
CA VAL A 170 -44.93 18.53 7.26
C VAL A 170 -44.89 17.96 5.85
N VAL A 171 -45.70 16.95 5.57
CA VAL A 171 -45.86 16.38 4.23
C VAL A 171 -46.65 17.36 3.36
N THR A 172 -46.01 17.85 2.30
CA THR A 172 -46.61 18.79 1.35
C THR A 172 -47.10 18.15 0.06
N GLY A 173 -46.70 16.92 -0.22
CA GLY A 173 -47.08 16.24 -1.45
C GLY A 173 -46.38 14.91 -1.65
N HIS A 174 -46.79 14.22 -2.70
CA HIS A 174 -46.27 12.92 -3.09
C HIS A 174 -45.80 12.99 -4.54
N SER A 175 -44.74 12.27 -4.88
CA SER A 175 -44.38 11.97 -6.27
C SER A 175 -43.98 10.51 -6.42
N TRP A 176 -44.16 10.00 -7.63
CA TRP A 176 -43.83 8.64 -7.97
C TRP A 176 -43.27 8.58 -9.39
N GLU A 177 -42.40 7.59 -9.59
CA GLU A 177 -41.91 7.19 -10.90
C GLU A 177 -41.97 5.67 -10.96
N ARG A 178 -42.55 5.14 -12.04
CA ARG A 178 -42.61 3.72 -12.32
C ARG A 178 -42.06 3.45 -13.70
N ILE A 179 -41.26 2.40 -13.80
CA ILE A 179 -40.67 1.95 -15.05
C ILE A 179 -41.07 0.49 -15.28
N VAL A 180 -41.52 0.20 -16.49
CA VAL A 180 -41.68 -1.16 -16.98
C VAL A 180 -40.61 -1.39 -18.05
N THR A 181 -39.72 -2.35 -17.83
CA THR A 181 -38.74 -2.77 -18.84
C THR A 181 -39.26 -3.99 -19.56
N VAL A 182 -39.16 -3.95 -20.88
CA VAL A 182 -39.47 -5.07 -21.76
C VAL A 182 -38.17 -5.77 -22.09
N GLU A 183 -38.09 -7.04 -21.72
CA GLU A 183 -36.94 -7.90 -21.97
C GLU A 183 -37.27 -8.84 -23.13
N GLU A 184 -36.36 -8.98 -24.09
CA GLU A 184 -36.48 -9.92 -25.20
C GLU A 184 -35.40 -11.01 -25.07
N TYR A 185 -35.73 -12.23 -25.48
CA TYR A 185 -34.80 -13.34 -25.49
C TYR A 185 -33.95 -13.28 -26.76
N VAL A 186 -32.69 -12.84 -26.62
CA VAL A 186 -31.80 -12.57 -27.76
C VAL A 186 -30.57 -13.48 -27.74
N SER A 187 -30.07 -13.80 -28.93
CA SER A 187 -28.80 -14.53 -29.10
C SER A 187 -27.62 -13.59 -28.88
N PHE A 188 -26.59 -14.06 -28.17
CA PHE A 188 -25.32 -13.35 -28.02
C PHE A 188 -24.14 -14.26 -28.37
N THR A 189 -23.02 -13.62 -28.71
CA THR A 189 -21.75 -14.28 -28.96
C THR A 189 -20.66 -13.61 -28.13
N THR A 190 -19.89 -14.40 -27.39
CA THR A 190 -18.77 -13.92 -26.58
C THR A 190 -17.56 -14.84 -26.69
N ARG A 191 -16.42 -14.44 -26.14
CA ARG A 191 -15.21 -15.27 -26.10
C ARG A 191 -14.72 -15.39 -24.67
N SER A 192 -14.33 -16.61 -24.28
CA SER A 192 -13.63 -16.83 -23.03
C SER A 192 -12.75 -18.07 -23.12
N TRP A 193 -11.87 -18.26 -22.14
CA TRP A 193 -11.08 -19.47 -22.03
C TRP A 193 -11.98 -20.69 -21.89
N ARG A 194 -11.61 -21.81 -22.52
CA ARG A 194 -12.40 -23.05 -22.53
C ARG A 194 -12.74 -23.55 -21.12
N ASP A 195 -11.80 -23.41 -20.19
CA ASP A 195 -11.94 -23.82 -18.79
C ASP A 195 -12.75 -22.82 -17.94
N SER A 196 -13.07 -21.66 -18.50
CA SER A 196 -13.77 -20.55 -17.86
C SER A 196 -14.90 -20.04 -18.76
N PRO A 197 -15.90 -20.88 -19.09
CA PRO A 197 -17.04 -20.46 -19.89
C PRO A 197 -17.81 -19.31 -19.19
N PRO A 198 -18.57 -18.49 -19.93
CA PRO A 198 -19.45 -17.49 -19.33
C PRO A 198 -20.41 -18.17 -18.34
N ALA A 199 -20.61 -17.56 -17.17
CA ALA A 199 -21.53 -18.06 -16.15
C ALA A 199 -22.73 -17.12 -15.98
N GLY A 200 -23.90 -17.66 -15.64
CA GLY A 200 -25.15 -16.94 -15.39
C GLY A 200 -26.37 -17.87 -15.35
N TYR A 201 -27.45 -17.45 -14.69
CA TYR A 201 -28.71 -18.21 -14.66
C TYR A 201 -29.33 -18.28 -16.08
N ASN A 202 -29.75 -19.47 -16.51
CA ASN A 202 -30.48 -19.74 -17.76
C ASN A 202 -29.74 -19.40 -19.06
N ILE A 203 -28.46 -19.73 -19.17
CA ILE A 203 -27.75 -19.61 -20.46
C ILE A 203 -27.54 -21.01 -21.05
N ASP A 204 -28.26 -21.32 -22.14
CA ASP A 204 -27.94 -22.47 -22.98
C ASP A 204 -26.72 -22.11 -23.85
N LEU A 205 -25.54 -22.55 -23.42
CA LEU A 205 -24.27 -22.26 -24.10
C LEU A 205 -23.91 -23.35 -25.11
N ARG A 206 -23.58 -22.92 -26.33
CA ARG A 206 -22.95 -23.73 -27.37
C ARG A 206 -21.53 -23.26 -27.58
N ALA A 207 -20.58 -24.18 -27.46
CA ALA A 207 -19.19 -23.92 -27.81
C ALA A 207 -19.05 -23.80 -29.34
N GLY A 208 -18.52 -22.68 -29.80
CA GLY A 208 -18.12 -22.45 -31.18
C GLY A 208 -16.67 -22.87 -31.45
N SER A 209 -16.00 -22.17 -32.37
CA SER A 209 -14.59 -22.43 -32.68
C SER A 209 -13.66 -22.00 -31.54
N CYS A 210 -12.60 -22.79 -31.30
CA CYS A 210 -11.54 -22.43 -30.35
C CYS A 210 -10.21 -22.21 -31.07
N THR A 211 -9.49 -21.19 -30.64
CA THR A 211 -8.15 -20.83 -31.12
C THR A 211 -7.16 -20.91 -29.97
N ARG A 212 -5.94 -21.36 -30.25
CA ARG A 212 -4.88 -21.42 -29.25
C ARG A 212 -4.22 -20.05 -29.13
N GLU A 213 -4.40 -19.42 -27.97
CA GLU A 213 -3.95 -18.06 -27.70
C GLU A 213 -3.10 -18.01 -26.43
N GLN A 214 -2.26 -16.99 -26.32
CA GLN A 214 -1.44 -16.83 -25.12
C GLN A 214 -2.33 -16.30 -23.99
N ARG A 215 -2.47 -17.09 -22.92
CA ARG A 215 -3.24 -16.73 -21.72
C ARG A 215 -2.42 -15.93 -20.72
N GLY A 216 -1.12 -16.18 -20.69
CA GLY A 216 -0.21 -15.49 -19.78
C GLY A 216 1.23 -15.94 -19.95
N THR A 217 2.00 -15.78 -18.87
CA THR A 217 3.40 -16.22 -18.79
C THR A 217 3.64 -16.94 -17.47
N ARG A 218 4.59 -17.87 -17.45
CA ARG A 218 5.10 -18.49 -16.23
C ARG A 218 6.59 -18.22 -16.10
N GLN A 219 7.04 -18.04 -14.87
CA GLN A 219 8.48 -17.94 -14.57
C GLN A 219 9.04 -19.34 -14.38
N VAL A 220 10.09 -19.65 -15.12
CA VAL A 220 10.84 -20.90 -14.97
C VAL A 220 12.28 -20.54 -14.63
N GLN A 221 12.85 -21.22 -13.64
CA GLN A 221 14.24 -21.02 -13.26
C GLN A 221 15.14 -21.43 -14.44
N ASP A 222 16.06 -20.53 -14.81
CA ASP A 222 16.94 -20.61 -15.98
C ASP A 222 18.40 -20.36 -15.55
N GLY A 223 18.87 -21.24 -14.66
CA GLY A 223 20.20 -21.17 -14.06
C GLY A 223 20.29 -20.18 -12.90
N GLU A 224 21.52 -19.80 -12.58
CA GLU A 224 21.85 -18.92 -11.46
C GLU A 224 22.91 -17.91 -11.90
N THR A 225 22.88 -16.72 -11.32
CA THR A 225 23.93 -15.71 -11.45
C THR A 225 24.74 -15.70 -10.16
N CYS A 226 26.00 -16.09 -10.24
CA CYS A 226 26.92 -16.10 -9.12
C CYS A 226 27.77 -14.83 -9.10
N ASN A 227 27.86 -14.17 -7.95
CA ASN A 227 28.75 -13.04 -7.73
C ASN A 227 29.61 -13.30 -6.48
N THR A 228 30.87 -12.88 -6.53
CA THR A 228 31.75 -12.92 -5.35
C THR A 228 31.38 -11.77 -4.40
N VAL A 229 31.19 -12.08 -3.13
CA VAL A 229 30.91 -11.11 -2.07
C VAL A 229 32.06 -11.13 -1.08
N ARG A 230 32.59 -9.95 -0.76
CA ARG A 230 33.56 -9.76 0.33
C ARG A 230 32.88 -9.15 1.56
N SER A 231 33.19 -9.67 2.75
CA SER A 231 32.55 -9.28 4.00
C SER A 231 33.57 -9.12 5.13
N ASP A 232 33.57 -7.98 5.80
CA ASP A 232 34.41 -7.70 6.96
C ASP A 232 34.04 -8.61 8.16
N ASN A 233 35.02 -9.36 8.66
CA ASN A 233 34.85 -10.26 9.79
C ASN A 233 34.86 -9.50 11.12
N GLY A 234 35.42 -8.28 11.15
CA GLY A 234 35.49 -7.39 12.30
C GLY A 234 36.76 -7.55 13.15
N ASP A 235 37.64 -8.49 12.81
CA ASP A 235 38.88 -8.81 13.56
C ASP A 235 40.15 -8.36 12.81
N GLY A 236 39.99 -7.50 11.81
CA GLY A 236 41.07 -7.08 10.91
C GLY A 236 41.20 -7.97 9.68
N THR A 237 40.30 -8.94 9.48
CA THR A 237 40.19 -9.75 8.28
C THR A 237 38.85 -9.59 7.58
N PHE A 238 38.78 -10.06 6.33
CA PHE A 238 37.54 -10.19 5.58
C PHE A 238 37.49 -11.52 4.84
N SER A 239 36.28 -12.02 4.62
CA SER A 239 36.03 -13.26 3.89
C SER A 239 35.47 -12.98 2.49
N GLU A 240 35.90 -13.76 1.51
CA GLU A 240 35.32 -13.80 0.16
C GLU A 240 34.57 -15.11 -0.07
N ARG A 241 33.32 -14.99 -0.51
CA ARG A 241 32.44 -16.12 -0.82
C ARG A 241 31.66 -15.88 -2.10
N GLU A 242 31.46 -16.92 -2.88
CA GLU A 242 30.59 -16.87 -4.04
C GLU A 242 29.12 -17.02 -3.61
N VAL A 243 28.26 -16.12 -4.10
CA VAL A 243 26.83 -16.09 -3.79
C VAL A 243 26.04 -16.18 -5.08
N CYS A 244 25.34 -17.30 -5.26
CA CYS A 244 24.51 -17.57 -6.43
C CYS A 244 23.05 -17.20 -6.15
N VAL A 245 22.46 -16.43 -7.05
CA VAL A 245 21.04 -16.06 -7.01
C VAL A 245 20.35 -16.68 -8.22
N PRO A 246 19.18 -17.34 -8.05
CA PRO A 246 18.47 -17.95 -9.17
C PRO A 246 18.03 -16.91 -10.19
N ARG A 247 18.22 -17.23 -11.47
CA ARG A 247 17.74 -16.43 -12.60
C ARG A 247 16.48 -17.08 -13.16
N TYR A 248 15.50 -16.27 -13.58
CA TYR A 248 14.25 -16.76 -14.15
C TYR A 248 14.07 -16.22 -15.56
N ARG A 249 13.39 -17.01 -16.41
CA ARG A 249 12.90 -16.54 -17.72
C ARG A 249 11.39 -16.75 -17.84
N SER A 250 10.76 -15.82 -18.56
CA SER A 250 9.34 -15.87 -18.88
C SER A 250 9.07 -16.82 -20.04
N GLU A 251 8.25 -17.83 -19.82
CA GLU A 251 7.72 -18.70 -20.89
C GLU A 251 6.24 -18.39 -21.15
N PRO A 252 5.80 -18.29 -22.42
CA PRO A 252 4.40 -18.09 -22.75
C PRO A 252 3.57 -19.34 -22.38
N VAL A 253 2.44 -19.12 -21.71
CA VAL A 253 1.46 -20.16 -21.41
C VAL A 253 0.29 -19.97 -22.36
N TYR A 254 0.05 -20.99 -23.18
CA TYR A 254 -1.03 -21.01 -24.16
C TYR A 254 -2.21 -21.81 -23.64
N ASP A 255 -3.40 -21.35 -23.96
CA ASP A 255 -4.66 -22.00 -23.64
C ASP A 255 -5.65 -21.81 -24.81
N ASP A 256 -6.77 -22.52 -24.75
CA ASP A 256 -7.79 -22.49 -25.79
C ASP A 256 -8.82 -21.39 -25.50
N MET A 257 -8.80 -20.33 -26.30
CA MET A 257 -9.82 -19.27 -26.32
C MET A 257 -10.96 -19.74 -27.22
N CYS A 258 -12.16 -19.88 -26.67
CA CYS A 258 -13.33 -20.37 -27.40
C CYS A 258 -14.35 -19.25 -27.59
N THR A 259 -14.99 -19.24 -28.76
CA THR A 259 -16.23 -18.50 -28.96
C THR A 259 -17.38 -19.27 -28.35
N TRP A 260 -18.30 -18.57 -27.68
CA TRP A 260 -19.49 -19.12 -27.06
C TRP A 260 -20.71 -18.40 -27.63
N GLU A 261 -21.69 -19.18 -28.06
CA GLU A 261 -22.98 -18.70 -28.52
C GLU A 261 -24.04 -19.14 -27.51
N GLY A 262 -24.95 -18.24 -27.15
CA GLY A 262 -26.03 -18.55 -26.23
C GLY A 262 -27.17 -17.57 -26.39
N GLU A 263 -28.21 -17.79 -25.61
CA GLU A 263 -29.40 -16.95 -25.60
C GLU A 263 -29.67 -16.49 -24.17
N ARG A 264 -30.15 -15.26 -23.99
CA ARG A 264 -30.55 -14.72 -22.69
C ARG A 264 -31.54 -13.57 -22.86
N TYR A 265 -32.28 -13.26 -21.80
CA TYR A 265 -33.10 -12.06 -21.75
C TYR A 265 -32.22 -10.81 -21.63
N GLU A 266 -32.43 -9.85 -22.53
CA GLU A 266 -31.81 -8.53 -22.51
C GLU A 266 -32.90 -7.45 -22.55
N VAL A 267 -32.65 -6.32 -21.89
CA VAL A 267 -33.58 -5.18 -21.92
C VAL A 267 -33.55 -4.54 -23.29
N VAL A 268 -34.67 -4.61 -24.02
CA VAL A 268 -34.80 -4.01 -25.36
C VAL A 268 -35.54 -2.69 -25.35
N ASN A 269 -36.47 -2.50 -24.41
CA ASN A 269 -37.23 -1.26 -24.26
C ASN A 269 -37.51 -0.96 -22.78
N SER A 270 -37.74 0.30 -22.48
CA SER A 270 -38.17 0.75 -21.15
C SER A 270 -39.18 1.88 -21.26
N TYR A 271 -40.27 1.80 -20.50
CA TYR A 271 -41.32 2.80 -20.49
C TYR A 271 -41.51 3.36 -19.08
N THR A 272 -41.36 4.67 -18.94
CA THR A 272 -41.45 5.37 -17.67
C THR A 272 -42.73 6.18 -17.59
N THR A 273 -43.42 6.08 -16.46
CA THR A 273 -44.60 6.86 -16.06
C THR A 273 -44.29 7.56 -14.74
N SER A 274 -44.72 8.80 -14.58
CA SER A 274 -44.52 9.56 -13.33
C SER A 274 -45.70 10.49 -13.04
N GLY A 275 -45.84 10.87 -11.78
CA GLY A 275 -46.92 11.74 -11.32
C GLY A 275 -46.63 12.35 -9.95
N ASN A 276 -47.41 13.38 -9.61
CA ASN A 276 -47.38 14.07 -8.31
C ASN A 276 -48.67 13.83 -7.51
N ASP A 277 -49.25 12.65 -7.68
CA ASP A 277 -50.48 12.20 -7.03
C ASP A 277 -50.24 10.88 -6.28
N ILE A 278 -51.29 10.34 -5.66
CA ILE A 278 -51.23 9.05 -4.94
C ILE A 278 -51.75 7.87 -5.79
N GLN A 279 -51.82 8.02 -7.11
CA GLN A 279 -52.37 7.02 -8.03
C GLN A 279 -51.30 6.51 -9.01
N PRO A 280 -50.26 5.81 -8.52
CA PRO A 280 -49.23 5.30 -9.39
C PRO A 280 -49.77 4.20 -10.29
N PHE A 281 -49.43 4.25 -11.57
CA PHE A 281 -49.76 3.24 -12.56
C PHE A 281 -48.51 2.88 -13.38
N PHE A 282 -48.51 1.71 -14.01
CA PHE A 282 -47.51 1.37 -15.02
C PHE A 282 -48.09 1.63 -16.40
N GLN A 283 -47.25 1.97 -17.38
CA GLN A 283 -47.66 2.01 -18.78
C GLN A 283 -48.35 0.68 -19.14
N PRO A 284 -49.62 0.69 -19.58
CA PRO A 284 -50.28 -0.53 -20.01
C PRO A 284 -49.64 -1.00 -21.32
N LEU A 285 -48.94 -2.14 -21.27
CA LEU A 285 -48.26 -2.74 -22.40
C LEU A 285 -48.88 -4.09 -22.71
N THR A 286 -49.27 -4.29 -23.97
CA THR A 286 -49.74 -5.59 -24.47
C THR A 286 -48.60 -6.25 -25.22
N LEU A 287 -48.02 -7.30 -24.65
CA LEU A 287 -46.98 -8.10 -25.30
C LEU A 287 -47.63 -9.02 -26.35
N GLN A 288 -47.05 -9.08 -27.54
CA GLN A 288 -47.54 -9.95 -28.61
C GLN A 288 -46.89 -11.33 -28.50
N CYS A 289 -47.40 -12.18 -27.60
CA CYS A 289 -46.91 -13.55 -27.42
C CYS A 289 -47.57 -14.59 -28.34
N GLU A 290 -48.43 -14.19 -29.28
CA GLU A 290 -49.23 -15.15 -30.06
C GLU A 290 -48.35 -15.96 -31.03
N GLY A 291 -48.29 -17.28 -30.79
CA GLY A 291 -47.50 -18.21 -31.62
C GLY A 291 -46.03 -18.40 -31.20
N ILE A 292 -45.56 -17.74 -30.13
CA ILE A 292 -44.18 -17.84 -29.64
C ILE A 292 -44.12 -18.78 -28.42
N GLN A 293 -43.08 -19.61 -28.31
CA GLN A 293 -42.84 -20.40 -27.09
C GLN A 293 -42.60 -19.47 -25.89
N ARG A 294 -43.01 -19.85 -24.67
CA ARG A 294 -42.91 -18.99 -23.48
C ARG A 294 -41.49 -18.44 -23.20
N VAL A 295 -40.45 -19.17 -23.60
CA VAL A 295 -39.03 -18.76 -23.46
C VAL A 295 -38.62 -17.67 -24.45
N GLY A 296 -39.38 -17.45 -25.53
CA GLY A 296 -39.12 -16.40 -26.52
C GLY A 296 -40.10 -15.23 -26.49
N CYS A 297 -41.13 -15.24 -25.61
CA CYS A 297 -41.96 -14.05 -25.48
C CYS A 297 -41.24 -12.98 -24.66
N GLU A 298 -41.45 -11.73 -25.05
CA GLU A 298 -41.11 -10.56 -24.25
C GLU A 298 -41.61 -10.72 -22.81
N GLN A 299 -40.79 -10.30 -21.85
CA GLN A 299 -41.14 -10.27 -20.43
C GLN A 299 -41.16 -8.83 -19.93
N GLN A 300 -41.98 -8.57 -18.91
CA GLN A 300 -42.08 -7.26 -18.27
C GLN A 300 -41.50 -7.34 -16.86
N GLN A 301 -40.50 -6.51 -16.56
CA GLN A 301 -40.07 -6.25 -15.20
C GLN A 301 -40.65 -4.92 -14.75
N PHE A 302 -41.15 -4.88 -13.52
CA PHE A 302 -41.82 -3.72 -12.95
C PHE A 302 -41.01 -3.16 -11.79
N ASN A 303 -40.59 -1.90 -11.90
CA ASN A 303 -39.85 -1.20 -10.86
C ASN A 303 -40.51 0.15 -10.55
N GLY A 304 -40.41 0.62 -9.31
CA GLY A 304 -41.01 1.89 -8.90
C GLY A 304 -40.28 2.57 -7.76
N THR A 305 -40.19 3.89 -7.85
CA THR A 305 -39.64 4.80 -6.86
C THR A 305 -40.76 5.71 -6.35
N TYR A 306 -40.91 5.81 -5.03
CA TYR A 306 -41.98 6.59 -4.40
C TYR A 306 -41.37 7.58 -3.42
N VAL A 307 -41.72 8.85 -3.56
CA VAL A 307 -41.08 9.95 -2.83
C VAL A 307 -42.14 10.82 -2.16
N ILE A 308 -41.98 11.10 -0.87
CA ILE A 308 -42.75 12.14 -0.19
C ILE A 308 -41.98 13.46 -0.23
N HIS A 309 -42.71 14.57 -0.42
CA HIS A 309 -42.19 15.92 -0.32
C HIS A 309 -42.53 16.48 1.05
N LEU A 310 -41.51 16.92 1.77
CA LEU A 310 -41.61 17.45 3.11
C LEU A 310 -41.20 18.93 3.10
N GLN A 311 -41.81 19.72 3.96
CA GLN A 311 -41.41 21.10 4.21
C GLN A 311 -41.29 21.33 5.71
N SER A 312 -40.27 22.10 6.13
CA SER A 312 -40.17 22.56 7.51
C SER A 312 -41.38 23.40 7.89
N GLU A 313 -41.78 23.37 9.17
CA GLU A 313 -42.98 24.10 9.63
C GLU A 313 -42.88 25.62 9.45
N ASP A 314 -41.67 26.17 9.50
CA ASP A 314 -41.39 27.59 9.21
C ASP A 314 -41.35 27.90 7.70
N GLY A 315 -41.51 26.90 6.83
CA GLY A 315 -41.47 27.01 5.38
C GLY A 315 -40.08 27.20 4.76
N SER A 316 -39.01 27.26 5.56
CA SER A 316 -37.66 27.63 5.14
C SER A 316 -36.96 26.59 4.26
N HIS A 317 -37.22 25.30 4.47
CA HIS A 317 -36.56 24.20 3.76
C HIS A 317 -37.54 23.15 3.24
N ARG A 318 -37.17 22.51 2.13
CA ARG A 318 -37.89 21.40 1.51
C ARG A 318 -37.00 20.17 1.44
N TYR A 319 -37.58 19.01 1.68
CA TYR A 319 -36.91 17.72 1.68
C TYR A 319 -37.70 16.71 0.84
N THR A 320 -37.01 15.68 0.38
CA THR A 320 -37.59 14.58 -0.39
C THR A 320 -37.12 13.26 0.17
N CYS A 321 -38.05 12.36 0.49
CA CYS A 321 -37.70 11.07 1.07
C CYS A 321 -38.23 9.91 0.23
N PRO A 322 -37.34 9.07 -0.33
CA PRO A 322 -37.75 7.83 -0.99
C PRO A 322 -38.22 6.81 0.04
N LEU A 323 -39.36 6.19 -0.21
CA LEU A 323 -40.00 5.23 0.69
C LEU A 323 -40.45 3.98 -0.06
N SER A 324 -40.77 2.92 0.69
CA SER A 324 -41.52 1.79 0.13
C SER A 324 -42.93 2.23 -0.29
N GLN A 325 -43.50 1.59 -1.31
CA GLN A 325 -44.85 1.92 -1.77
C GLN A 325 -45.88 1.88 -0.63
N ALA A 326 -45.79 0.86 0.24
CA ALA A 326 -46.72 0.69 1.34
C ALA A 326 -46.68 1.86 2.33
N MET A 327 -45.48 2.33 2.68
CA MET A 327 -45.31 3.50 3.56
C MET A 327 -45.76 4.78 2.87
N TRP A 328 -45.35 4.98 1.61
CA TRP A 328 -45.70 6.17 0.82
C TRP A 328 -47.22 6.34 0.65
N THR A 329 -47.98 5.26 0.48
CA THR A 329 -49.45 5.34 0.39
C THR A 329 -50.13 5.53 1.75
N ALA A 330 -49.49 5.13 2.85
CA ALA A 330 -50.05 5.24 4.20
C ALA A 330 -49.93 6.65 4.78
N ILE A 331 -49.01 7.47 4.27
CA ILE A 331 -48.77 8.84 4.71
C ILE A 331 -49.72 9.78 3.98
N ALA A 332 -50.39 10.65 4.72
CA ALA A 332 -51.28 11.67 4.16
C ALA A 332 -50.57 13.02 4.02
N GLU A 333 -51.00 13.82 3.04
CA GLU A 333 -50.61 15.23 3.00
C GLU A 333 -51.09 15.96 4.26
N GLY A 334 -50.20 16.73 4.87
CA GLY A 334 -50.44 17.39 6.17
C GLY A 334 -49.92 16.61 7.39
N ASP A 335 -49.51 15.34 7.23
CA ASP A 335 -48.89 14.57 8.32
C ASP A 335 -47.59 15.23 8.80
N ARG A 336 -47.30 15.07 10.09
CA ARG A 336 -46.19 15.74 10.78
C ARG A 336 -45.19 14.72 11.33
N PHE A 337 -43.93 14.92 10.99
CA PHE A 337 -42.83 14.07 11.43
C PHE A 337 -41.70 14.91 12.04
N THR A 338 -40.96 14.34 12.98
CA THR A 338 -39.62 14.81 13.33
C THR A 338 -38.60 14.13 12.42
N MET A 339 -37.66 14.90 11.89
CA MET A 339 -36.55 14.43 11.06
C MET A 339 -35.25 15.04 11.55
N HIS A 340 -34.18 14.26 11.55
CA HIS A 340 -32.84 14.79 11.77
C HIS A 340 -32.32 15.51 10.53
N VAL A 341 -32.01 16.79 10.67
CA VAL A 341 -31.43 17.65 9.63
C VAL A 341 -30.03 18.08 10.02
N ARG A 342 -29.19 18.42 9.03
CA ARG A 342 -27.84 18.94 9.29
C ARG A 342 -27.91 20.27 10.05
N ALA A 343 -27.29 20.32 11.23
CA ALA A 343 -27.39 21.45 12.16
C ALA A 343 -26.82 22.79 11.62
N VAL A 344 -25.96 22.73 10.60
CA VAL A 344 -25.28 23.93 10.07
C VAL A 344 -26.19 24.80 9.20
N ASP A 345 -26.99 24.17 8.35
CA ASP A 345 -27.75 24.86 7.30
C ASP A 345 -29.11 24.22 7.00
N ASN A 346 -29.48 23.15 7.70
CA ASN A 346 -30.68 22.35 7.50
C ASN A 346 -30.89 21.91 6.04
N SER A 347 -29.82 21.85 5.22
CA SER A 347 -29.93 21.60 3.77
C SER A 347 -30.21 20.13 3.42
N SER A 348 -29.88 19.21 4.32
CA SER A 348 -30.08 17.77 4.13
C SER A 348 -30.81 17.17 5.32
N GLY A 349 -31.85 16.38 5.05
CA GLY A 349 -32.61 15.62 6.04
C GLY A 349 -32.34 14.12 5.91
N ASP A 350 -32.29 13.43 7.05
CA ASP A 350 -32.16 11.97 7.13
C ASP A 350 -33.54 11.30 7.12
N CYS A 351 -33.94 10.76 5.97
CA CYS A 351 -35.21 10.07 5.80
C CYS A 351 -35.35 8.79 6.66
N GLY A 352 -34.24 8.22 7.14
CA GLY A 352 -34.27 7.07 8.06
C GLY A 352 -34.73 7.43 9.48
N SER A 353 -34.69 8.72 9.84
CA SER A 353 -35.01 9.25 11.16
C SER A 353 -36.43 9.79 11.32
N LEU A 354 -37.30 9.56 10.34
CA LEU A 354 -38.68 10.06 10.37
C LEU A 354 -39.48 9.38 11.49
N GLU A 355 -39.92 10.17 12.48
CA GLU A 355 -40.77 9.73 13.59
C GLU A 355 -42.05 10.59 13.64
N ALA A 356 -43.22 9.99 13.81
CA ALA A 356 -44.50 10.71 13.82
C ALA A 356 -44.67 11.54 15.10
N VAL A 357 -45.10 12.80 14.97
CA VAL A 357 -45.25 13.74 16.11
C VAL A 357 -46.46 13.43 16.98
N ASP A 358 -47.56 12.93 16.39
CA ASP A 358 -48.86 12.83 17.05
C ASP A 358 -49.51 11.44 16.95
N GLY A 359 -48.80 10.35 17.29
CA GLY A 359 -49.41 9.00 17.44
C GLY A 359 -50.15 8.40 16.24
N SER A 360 -50.23 9.10 15.11
CA SER A 360 -50.72 8.61 13.83
C SER A 360 -49.54 7.97 13.11
N THR A 361 -49.59 6.64 13.05
CA THR A 361 -48.75 5.78 12.20
C THR A 361 -47.31 5.61 12.67
N SER A 362 -47.10 4.62 13.56
CA SER A 362 -45.77 4.08 13.89
C SER A 362 -45.12 3.46 12.65
N LEU A 363 -44.12 4.12 12.09
CA LEU A 363 -43.31 3.61 10.99
C LEU A 363 -42.10 2.84 11.54
N SER A 364 -42.22 1.52 11.70
CA SER A 364 -41.08 0.68 12.06
C SER A 364 -40.26 0.33 10.80
N ASN A 365 -39.10 0.96 10.66
CA ASN A 365 -38.11 0.68 9.62
C ASN A 365 -37.52 -0.73 9.82
N THR A 366 -37.74 -1.66 8.89
CA THR A 366 -36.87 -2.83 8.74
C THR A 366 -36.00 -2.59 7.51
N SER A 367 -34.90 -1.84 7.68
CA SER A 367 -33.83 -1.82 6.69
C SER A 367 -32.79 -2.90 7.06
N SER A 368 -32.79 -3.98 6.29
CA SER A 368 -31.64 -4.87 6.12
C SER A 368 -31.82 -5.65 4.83
N GLY A 369 -31.39 -5.02 3.75
CA GLY A 369 -31.06 -5.68 2.49
C GLY A 369 -29.59 -5.40 2.20
N LYS A 370 -28.69 -6.03 2.96
CA LYS A 370 -27.29 -6.18 2.57
C LYS A 370 -27.27 -6.92 1.24
N THR A 371 -26.76 -6.28 0.21
CA THR A 371 -26.28 -6.96 -0.99
C THR A 371 -25.09 -7.82 -0.60
N GLY A 372 -25.27 -9.14 -0.71
CA GLY A 372 -24.21 -10.11 -0.52
C GLY A 372 -24.77 -11.52 -0.38
N GLU A 373 -24.98 -12.20 -1.50
CA GLU A 373 -24.63 -13.62 -1.62
C GLU A 373 -24.48 -13.97 -3.11
N THR A 374 -23.23 -14.25 -3.47
CA THR A 374 -22.85 -15.13 -4.57
C THR A 374 -23.12 -16.56 -4.13
N ASP A 375 -23.86 -17.31 -4.94
CA ASP A 375 -23.65 -18.75 -5.18
C ASP A 375 -23.74 -19.01 -6.68
#